data_AF-A0A518I5V0-F1
#
_entry.id   AF-A0A518I5V0-F1
#
_cell.length_a   1.000
_cell.length_b   1.000
_cell.length_c   1.000
_cell.angle_alpha   90.00
_cell.angle_beta   90.00
_cell.angle_gamma   90.00
#
_symmetry.space_group_name_H-M   'P 1'
#
loop_
_entity.id
_entity.type
_entity.pdbx_description
1 polymer ?
#
loop_
_entity_poly.entity_id
_entity_poly.type
_entity_poly.pdbx_seq_one_letter_code
_entity_poly.pdbx_strand_id
1 'polypeptide(L)'
;MMHTNRRWFVSEVASAEELAHKLCKTTWCCCNAFRIKGQPEYVWLNDATSEDGAQEYAVIKLNTSTGKPLQIESITFSWCDSERAIRYVKDTLAGKDDNHDFACAVEPILQTPEEHGRCQYCA
;
A
#
# COMPACT_ATOMS: atom_id res chain seq x y z
N MET A 1 4.52 -4.14 10.15
CA MET A 1 5.02 -3.07 9.27
C MET A 1 6.38 -2.62 9.74
N MET A 2 7.32 -2.44 8.80
CA MET A 2 8.71 -2.15 9.17
C MET A 2 8.88 -0.73 9.73
N HIS A 3 8.17 0.26 9.19
CA HIS A 3 8.39 1.67 9.52
C HIS A 3 7.36 2.21 10.52
N THR A 4 7.74 2.40 11.78
CA THR A 4 6.85 2.91 12.84
C THR A 4 6.64 4.43 12.81
N ASN A 5 7.57 5.18 12.20
CA ASN A 5 7.57 6.65 12.18
C ASN A 5 7.31 7.24 10.79
N ARG A 6 7.21 6.41 9.76
CA ARG A 6 6.96 6.88 8.39
C ARG A 6 5.54 7.41 8.29
N ARG A 7 5.39 8.49 7.52
CA ARG A 7 4.10 9.07 7.16
C ARG A 7 3.83 8.78 5.70
N TRP A 8 2.62 8.31 5.41
CA TRP A 8 2.22 8.01 4.05
C TRP A 8 1.12 8.95 3.60
N PHE A 9 1.35 9.59 2.45
CA PHE A 9 0.31 10.31 1.74
C PHE A 9 -0.46 9.33 0.83
N VAL A 10 -1.76 9.18 1.09
CA VAL A 10 -2.62 8.24 0.36
C VAL A 10 -3.24 8.90 -0.86
N SER A 11 -2.87 8.42 -2.04
CA SER A 11 -3.50 8.77 -3.31
C SER A 11 -4.59 7.78 -3.71
N GLU A 12 -5.64 8.26 -4.38
CA GLU A 12 -6.67 7.40 -4.95
C GLU A 12 -6.35 7.01 -6.40
N VAL A 13 -6.65 5.77 -6.76
CA VAL A 13 -6.59 5.26 -8.13
C VAL A 13 -7.94 4.67 -8.54
N ALA A 14 -8.24 4.66 -9.84
CA ALA A 14 -9.57 4.33 -10.34
C ALA A 14 -9.87 2.83 -10.33
N SER A 15 -8.85 1.97 -10.48
CA SER A 15 -9.06 0.52 -10.59
C SER A 15 -7.87 -0.32 -10.09
N ALA A 16 -8.09 -1.62 -9.98
CA ALA A 16 -7.05 -2.60 -9.67
C ALA A 16 -5.95 -2.65 -10.73
N GLU A 17 -6.33 -2.51 -12.01
CA GLU A 17 -5.39 -2.47 -13.13
C GLU A 17 -4.49 -1.23 -13.08
N GLU A 18 -5.06 -0.06 -12.77
CA GLU A 18 -4.28 1.17 -12.60
C GLU A 18 -3.33 1.04 -11.41
N LEU A 19 -3.82 0.52 -10.27
CA LEU A 19 -2.98 0.29 -9.11
C LEU A 19 -1.80 -0.62 -9.45
N ALA A 20 -2.08 -1.81 -9.97
CA ALA A 20 -1.05 -2.79 -10.31
C ALA A 20 -0.04 -2.23 -11.31
N HIS A 21 -0.49 -1.45 -12.30
CA HIS A 21 0.40 -0.77 -13.23
C HIS A 21 1.32 0.21 -12.52
N LYS A 22 0.78 1.08 -11.65
CA LYS A 22 1.56 2.06 -10.88
C LYS A 22 2.59 1.40 -9.97
N LEU A 23 2.19 0.36 -9.22
CA LEU A 23 3.08 -0.31 -8.26
C LEU A 23 4.19 -1.12 -8.96
N CYS A 24 3.92 -1.66 -10.16
CA CYS A 24 4.87 -2.48 -10.92
C CYS A 24 5.81 -1.66 -11.83
N LYS A 25 5.34 -0.53 -12.38
CA LYS A 25 6.06 0.20 -13.45
C LYS A 25 6.69 1.52 -13.02
N THR A 26 6.41 1.99 -11.82
CA THR A 26 6.89 3.29 -11.36
C THR A 26 7.57 3.14 -10.01
N THR A 27 8.74 3.77 -9.86
CA THR A 27 9.38 3.96 -8.57
C THR A 27 8.71 5.14 -7.88
N TRP A 28 8.15 4.90 -6.71
CA TRP A 28 7.49 5.92 -5.90
C TRP A 28 8.35 6.29 -4.71
N CYS A 29 8.15 7.49 -4.20
CA CYS A 29 8.80 7.90 -2.96
C CYS A 29 8.28 7.03 -1.82
N CYS A 30 9.11 6.85 -0.79
CA CYS A 30 8.75 6.12 0.42
C CYS A 30 7.50 6.71 1.10
N CYS A 31 7.21 8.00 0.87
CA CYS A 31 6.02 8.71 1.35
C CYS A 31 4.71 8.23 0.70
N ASN A 32 4.75 7.51 -0.42
CA ASN A 32 3.56 7.24 -1.22
C ASN A 32 2.77 6.03 -0.72
N ALA A 33 1.45 6.19 -0.73
CA ALA A 33 0.50 5.12 -0.54
C ALA A 33 -0.65 5.24 -1.52
N PHE A 34 -1.36 4.13 -1.74
CA PHE A 34 -2.45 4.07 -2.71
C PHE A 34 -3.66 3.32 -2.16
N ARG A 35 -4.85 3.79 -2.52
CA ARG A 35 -6.12 3.09 -2.32
C ARG A 35 -6.97 3.12 -3.59
N ILE A 36 -7.82 2.13 -3.78
CA ILE A 36 -8.72 2.08 -4.94
C ILE A 36 -10.03 2.80 -4.60
N LYS A 37 -10.47 3.68 -5.50
CA LYS A 37 -11.73 4.42 -5.36
C LYS A 37 -12.91 3.43 -5.22
N GLY A 38 -13.77 3.68 -4.24
CA GLY A 38 -14.91 2.81 -3.92
C GLY A 38 -14.54 1.55 -3.13
N GLN A 39 -13.25 1.31 -2.86
CA GLN A 39 -12.74 0.20 -2.04
C GLN A 39 -11.76 0.74 -0.97
N PRO A 40 -12.23 1.60 -0.04
CA PRO A 40 -11.37 2.31 0.91
C PRO A 40 -10.81 1.40 2.02
N GLU A 41 -11.23 0.14 2.07
CA GLU A 41 -10.87 -0.82 3.11
C GLU A 41 -9.41 -1.26 3.03
N TYR A 42 -8.83 -1.29 1.82
CA TYR A 42 -7.46 -1.72 1.57
C TYR A 42 -6.58 -0.55 1.13
N VAL A 43 -5.36 -0.49 1.67
CA VAL A 43 -4.36 0.51 1.32
C VAL A 43 -3.00 -0.16 1.13
N TRP A 44 -2.29 0.22 0.07
CA TRP A 44 -0.94 -0.22 -0.24
C TRP A 44 0.04 0.89 0.17
N LEU A 45 0.88 0.61 1.16
CA LEU A 45 1.83 1.56 1.72
C LEU A 45 3.24 1.20 1.26
N ASN A 46 3.98 2.14 0.67
CA ASN A 46 5.36 1.89 0.27
C ASN A 46 6.21 1.58 1.53
N ASP A 47 6.61 0.32 1.68
CA ASP A 47 7.39 -0.22 2.81
C ASP A 47 8.88 -0.39 2.42
N ALA A 48 9.29 0.09 1.24
CA ALA A 48 10.69 0.05 0.80
C ALA A 48 11.64 0.68 1.84
N THR A 49 12.81 0.08 2.01
CA THR A 49 13.80 0.50 3.04
C THR A 49 14.49 1.82 2.70
N SER A 50 14.56 2.17 1.42
CA SER A 50 15.16 3.40 0.89
C SER A 50 14.57 3.73 -0.48
N GLU A 51 14.91 4.90 -1.00
CA GLU A 51 14.50 5.41 -2.31
C GLU A 51 14.99 4.52 -3.47
N ASP A 52 16.16 3.90 -3.32
CA ASP A 52 16.74 2.94 -4.26
C ASP A 52 16.35 1.49 -3.98
N GLY A 53 15.51 1.26 -2.97
CA GLY A 53 15.06 -0.07 -2.56
C GLY A 53 14.11 -0.70 -3.57
N ALA A 54 13.97 -2.03 -3.48
CA ALA A 54 12.89 -2.73 -4.15
C ALA A 54 11.54 -2.12 -3.74
N GLN A 55 10.63 -1.96 -4.70
CA GLN A 55 9.32 -1.35 -4.46
C GLN A 55 8.42 -2.38 -3.76
N GLU A 56 8.61 -2.48 -2.45
CA GLU A 56 7.81 -3.30 -1.53
C GLU A 56 6.67 -2.48 -0.94
N TYR A 57 5.49 -3.10 -0.88
CA TYR A 57 4.30 -2.48 -0.34
C TYR A 57 3.65 -3.36 0.72
N ALA A 58 3.52 -2.81 1.93
CA ALA A 58 2.67 -3.37 2.96
C ALA A 58 1.20 -3.13 2.57
N VAL A 59 0.41 -4.19 2.57
CA VAL A 59 -1.03 -4.13 2.33
C VAL A 59 -1.73 -4.11 3.68
N ILE A 60 -2.49 -3.04 3.93
CA ILE A 60 -3.24 -2.88 5.17
C ILE A 60 -4.74 -2.87 4.93
N LYS A 61 -5.47 -3.39 5.92
CA LYS A 61 -6.92 -3.35 6.03
C LYS A 61 -7.32 -2.39 7.14
N LEU A 62 -8.01 -1.28 6.82
CA LEU A 62 -8.29 -0.19 7.77
C LEU A 62 -9.49 -0.44 8.69
N ASN A 63 -10.53 -1.11 8.19
CA ASN A 63 -11.83 -1.22 8.89
C ASN A 63 -12.06 -2.60 9.47
N THR A 64 -11.17 -3.05 10.35
CA THR A 64 -11.28 -4.39 10.95
C THR A 64 -12.24 -4.39 12.15
N SER A 65 -12.81 -5.56 12.49
CA SER A 65 -13.70 -5.73 13.65
C SER A 65 -13.06 -5.35 14.98
N THR A 66 -11.73 -5.31 15.04
CA THR A 66 -10.95 -4.93 16.23
C THR A 66 -10.76 -3.42 16.37
N GLY A 67 -11.15 -2.64 15.36
CA GLY A 67 -10.93 -1.20 15.30
C GLY A 67 -9.49 -0.79 15.00
N LYS A 68 -8.54 -1.73 14.90
CA LYS A 68 -7.15 -1.47 14.50
C LYS A 68 -6.90 -1.88 13.05
N PRO A 69 -6.13 -1.10 12.27
CA PRO A 69 -5.65 -1.57 10.98
C PRO A 69 -4.83 -2.86 11.13
N LEU A 70 -4.99 -3.78 10.17
CA LEU A 70 -4.18 -4.98 10.08
C LEU A 70 -3.29 -4.91 8.85
N GLN A 71 -2.00 -5.17 8.98
CA GLN A 71 -1.19 -5.55 7.82
C GLN A 71 -1.47 -7.00 7.50
N ILE A 72 -1.92 -7.26 6.28
CA ILE A 72 -2.37 -8.58 5.82
C ILE A 72 -1.44 -9.18 4.76
N GLU A 73 -0.61 -8.35 4.11
CA GLU A 73 0.37 -8.79 3.12
C GLU A 73 1.57 -7.83 3.02
N SER A 74 2.69 -8.31 2.47
CA SER A 74 3.82 -7.52 1.99
C SER A 74 4.22 -8.01 0.60
N ILE A 75 4.14 -7.13 -0.40
CA ILE A 75 4.37 -7.51 -1.81
C ILE A 75 5.49 -6.66 -2.40
N THR A 76 6.54 -7.31 -2.89
CA THR A 76 7.59 -6.66 -3.68
C THR A 76 7.16 -6.52 -5.15
N PHE A 77 6.42 -5.46 -5.46
CA PHE A 77 5.85 -5.22 -6.80
C PHE A 77 6.91 -4.98 -7.87
N SER A 78 8.11 -4.47 -7.53
CA SER A 78 9.21 -4.34 -8.49
C SER A 78 9.71 -5.69 -9.04
N TRP A 79 9.34 -6.82 -8.43
CA TRP A 79 9.65 -8.16 -8.92
C TRP A 79 8.48 -8.83 -9.65
N CYS A 80 7.35 -8.13 -9.79
CA CYS A 80 6.18 -8.64 -10.49
C CYS A 80 6.20 -8.23 -11.96
N ASP A 81 5.68 -9.12 -12.81
CA ASP A 81 5.12 -8.71 -14.10
C ASP A 81 3.70 -8.13 -13.90
N SER A 82 3.14 -7.54 -14.97
CA SER A 82 1.84 -6.90 -14.90
C SER A 82 0.70 -7.86 -14.51
N GLU A 83 0.74 -9.10 -15.00
CA GLU A 83 -0.32 -10.10 -14.73
C GLU A 83 -0.31 -10.52 -13.26
N ARG A 84 0.88 -10.78 -12.73
CA ARG A 84 1.09 -11.12 -11.33
C ARG A 84 0.68 -9.99 -10.40
N ALA A 85 1.06 -8.75 -10.72
CA ALA A 85 0.68 -7.58 -9.94
C ALA A 85 -0.85 -7.40 -9.89
N ILE A 86 -1.54 -7.52 -11.03
CA ILE A 86 -3.01 -7.42 -11.10
C ILE A 86 -3.67 -8.54 -10.29
N ARG A 87 -3.15 -9.77 -10.38
CA ARG A 87 -3.68 -10.90 -9.61
C ARG A 87 -3.59 -10.65 -8.12
N TYR A 88 -2.44 -10.21 -7.60
CA TYR A 88 -2.30 -9.91 -6.18
C TYR A 88 -3.27 -8.84 -5.72
N VAL A 89 -3.38 -7.72 -6.45
CA VAL A 89 -4.36 -6.68 -6.11
C VAL A 89 -5.79 -7.24 -6.08
N LYS A 90 -6.18 -8.04 -7.07
CA LYS A 90 -7.53 -8.66 -7.11
C LYS A 90 -7.76 -9.67 -5.99
N ASP A 91 -6.74 -10.44 -5.62
CA ASP A 91 -6.80 -11.42 -4.53
C ASP A 91 -7.00 -10.72 -3.18
N THR A 92 -6.26 -9.63 -2.93
CA THR A 92 -6.48 -8.76 -1.77
C THR A 92 -7.89 -8.21 -1.73
N LEU A 93 -8.39 -7.64 -2.83
CA LEU A 93 -9.74 -7.07 -2.89
C LEU A 93 -10.85 -8.12 -2.69
N ALA A 94 -10.57 -9.38 -3.04
CA ALA A 94 -11.45 -10.51 -2.77
C ALA A 94 -11.35 -11.03 -1.32
N GLY A 95 -10.53 -10.41 -0.47
CA GLY A 95 -10.33 -10.78 0.93
C GLY A 95 -9.52 -12.07 1.13
N LYS A 96 -8.77 -12.53 0.12
CA LYS A 96 -8.00 -13.77 0.22
C LYS A 96 -6.85 -13.67 1.22
N ASP A 97 -6.29 -12.48 1.38
CA ASP A 97 -5.14 -12.22 2.24
C ASP A 97 -5.55 -11.90 3.69
N ASP A 98 -6.85 -11.67 3.95
CA ASP A 98 -7.37 -11.14 5.23
C ASP A 98 -7.02 -11.98 6.46
N ASN A 99 -6.82 -13.29 6.25
CA ASN A 99 -6.60 -14.26 7.32
C ASN A 99 -5.24 -14.94 7.21
N HIS A 100 -4.26 -14.30 6.56
CA HIS A 100 -2.89 -14.81 6.57
C HIS A 100 -2.35 -14.92 8.00
N ASP A 101 -1.59 -15.99 8.28
CA ASP A 101 -1.07 -16.28 9.64
C ASP A 101 -0.13 -15.20 10.19
N PHE A 102 0.47 -14.39 9.32
CA PHE A 102 1.31 -13.27 9.71
C PHE A 102 0.55 -11.94 9.85
N ALA A 103 -0.77 -11.94 9.65
CA ALA A 103 -1.57 -10.74 9.76
C ALA A 103 -1.44 -10.15 11.18
N CYS A 104 -1.10 -8.86 11.26
CA CYS A 104 -0.78 -8.22 12.53
C CYS A 104 -1.33 -6.80 12.61
N ALA A 105 -1.69 -6.38 13.83
CA ALA A 105 -2.15 -5.03 14.09
C ALA A 105 -1.02 -4.01 13.85
N VAL A 106 -1.36 -2.92 13.16
CA VAL A 106 -0.45 -1.83 12.82
C VAL A 106 -1.11 -0.47 13.05
N GLU A 107 -0.31 0.56 13.27
CA GLU A 107 -0.76 1.94 13.53
C GLU A 107 -0.09 2.90 12.52
N PRO A 108 -0.46 2.84 11.23
CA PRO A 108 0.19 3.63 10.19
C PRO A 108 -0.21 5.11 10.29
N ILE A 109 0.75 6.01 10.06
CA ILE A 109 0.49 7.45 10.03
C ILE A 109 0.09 7.83 8.59
N LEU A 110 -1.21 7.81 8.32
CA LEU A 110 -1.77 8.19 7.02
C LEU A 110 -2.09 9.70 6.98
N GLN A 111 -1.78 10.33 5.86
CA GLN A 111 -1.99 11.76 5.63
C GLN A 111 -2.81 11.98 4.36
N THR A 112 -3.64 13.03 4.34
CA THR A 112 -4.20 13.60 3.11
C THR A 112 -3.14 14.40 2.34
N PRO A 113 -3.39 14.80 1.07
CA PRO A 113 -2.43 15.61 0.33
C PRO A 113 -2.14 16.93 1.05
N GLU A 114 -3.17 17.53 1.64
CA GLU A 114 -3.08 18.80 2.38
C GLU A 114 -2.27 18.65 3.67
N GLU A 115 -2.44 17.55 4.40
CA GLU A 115 -1.67 17.27 5.63
C GLU A 115 -0.21 16.93 5.35
N HIS A 116 0.06 16.27 4.22
CA HIS A 116 1.42 15.94 3.81
C HIS A 116 2.19 17.19 3.36
N GLY A 117 1.50 18.14 2.72
CA GLY A 117 2.08 19.38 2.25
C GLY A 117 3.10 19.15 1.13
N ARG A 118 4.15 19.98 1.09
CA ARG A 118 5.27 19.80 0.15
C ARG A 118 6.32 18.88 0.75
N CYS A 119 6.61 17.79 0.06
CA CYS A 119 7.73 16.94 0.37
C CYS A 119 8.86 17.19 -0.64
N GLN A 120 10.09 17.35 -0.17
CA GLN A 120 11.24 17.57 -1.06
C GLN A 120 11.62 16.35 -1.91
N TYR A 121 11.09 15.18 -1.55
CA TYR A 121 11.33 13.93 -2.27
C TYR A 121 10.18 13.58 -3.21
N CYS A 122 8.95 13.95 -2.85
CA CYS A 122 7.76 13.65 -3.64
C CYS A 122 7.58 14.76 -4.69
N ALA A 123 7.49 14.40 -5.98
CA ALA A 123 7.44 15.33 -7.11
C ALA A 123 6.17 16.20 -7.14
#